data_AF-A0A4Q1ZZV0-F1
#
_entry.id   AF-A0A4Q1ZZV0-F1
#
_cell.length_a   1.000
_cell.length_b   1.000
_cell.length_c   1.000
_cell.angle_alpha   90.00
_cell.angle_beta   90.00
_cell.angle_gamma   90.00
#
_symmetry.space_group_name_H-M   'P 1'
#
loop_
_entity.id
_entity.type
_entity.pdbx_description
1 polymer ?
#
loop_
_entity_poly.entity_id
_entity_poly.type
_entity_poly.pdbx_seq_one_letter_code
_entity_poly.pdbx_strand_id
1 'polypeptide(L)'
;MIENDSHITIDIGKDLIPIALDDAKCSLFSSIKELRETLLKDYGIDLKKIRVKDNLNDLSPNEFQILNDDKVLIRKQINSENQQLQVDQIITQLKAIVL
;
A
#
# COMPACT_ATOMS: atom_id res chain seq x y z
N MET A 1 -21.75 8.43 -14.30
CA MET A 1 -20.94 7.63 -13.36
C MET A 1 -19.57 8.26 -13.40
N ILE A 2 -19.11 8.86 -12.30
CA ILE A 2 -17.75 9.43 -12.27
C ILE A 2 -16.83 8.22 -12.11
N GLU A 3 -16.19 7.80 -13.21
CA GLU A 3 -15.09 6.86 -13.13
C GLU A 3 -13.98 7.55 -12.35
N ASN A 4 -13.85 7.22 -11.07
CA ASN A 4 -12.65 7.54 -10.32
C ASN A 4 -11.52 6.72 -10.95
N ASP A 5 -10.83 7.29 -11.94
CA ASP A 5 -9.63 6.74 -12.58
C ASP A 5 -8.35 6.91 -11.76
N SER A 6 -8.52 7.23 -10.49
CA SER A 6 -7.46 7.31 -9.49
C SER A 6 -6.71 5.98 -9.39
N HIS A 7 -5.46 5.96 -9.88
CA HIS A 7 -4.57 4.82 -9.78
C HIS A 7 -3.68 4.99 -8.54
N ILE A 8 -3.99 4.24 -7.48
CA ILE A 8 -3.14 4.21 -6.28
C ILE A 8 -1.92 3.32 -6.55
N THR A 9 -0.74 3.88 -6.32
CA THR A 9 0.53 3.14 -6.36
C THR A 9 1.21 3.23 -5.00
N ILE A 10 1.76 2.13 -4.52
CA ILE A 10 2.57 2.05 -3.31
C ILE A 10 3.99 1.76 -3.76
N ASP A 11 4.88 2.73 -3.61
CA ASP A 11 6.30 2.48 -3.83
C ASP A 11 6.96 2.12 -2.50
N ILE A 12 7.82 1.11 -2.51
CA ILE A 12 8.50 0.59 -1.34
C ILE A 12 10.02 0.58 -1.52
N GLY A 13 10.74 0.85 -0.44
CA GLY A 13 12.18 0.71 -0.36
C GLY A 13 12.64 -0.75 -0.31
N LYS A 14 13.95 -0.94 -0.45
CA LYS A 14 14.59 -2.26 -0.58
C LYS A 14 14.21 -3.26 0.53
N ASP A 15 14.20 -2.82 1.78
CA ASP A 15 14.00 -3.71 2.95
C ASP A 15 12.53 -4.08 3.12
N LEU A 16 11.63 -3.36 2.44
CA LEU A 16 10.19 -3.64 2.42
C LEU A 16 9.78 -4.54 1.24
N ILE A 17 10.68 -4.86 0.30
CA ILE A 17 10.38 -5.81 -0.78
C ILE A 17 9.85 -7.16 -0.27
N PRO A 18 10.42 -7.77 0.79
CA PRO A 18 9.97 -9.08 1.27
C PRO A 18 8.48 -9.12 1.67
N ILE A 19 7.92 -8.02 2.18
CA ILE A 19 6.49 -7.97 2.54
C ILE A 19 5.58 -7.86 1.31
N ALA A 20 6.12 -7.46 0.16
CA ALA A 20 5.42 -7.42 -1.12
C ALA A 20 5.64 -8.70 -1.95
N LEU A 21 6.22 -9.77 -1.39
CA LEU A 21 6.32 -11.05 -2.09
C LEU A 21 5.10 -11.93 -1.74
N ASP A 22 4.55 -12.60 -2.75
CA ASP A 22 3.31 -13.41 -2.64
C ASP A 22 3.50 -14.67 -1.76
N ASP A 23 4.74 -15.14 -1.61
CA ASP A 23 5.12 -16.29 -0.78
C ASP A 23 5.24 -15.95 0.73
N ALA A 24 5.09 -14.67 1.09
CA ALA A 24 5.14 -14.27 2.49
C ALA A 24 3.80 -14.61 3.17
N LYS A 25 3.86 -15.36 4.29
CA LYS A 25 2.70 -15.69 5.13
C LYS A 25 1.92 -14.45 5.61
N CYS A 26 2.59 -13.29 5.61
CA CYS A 26 2.04 -11.96 5.88
C CYS A 26 2.36 -11.04 4.69
N SER A 27 1.65 -11.20 3.56
CA SER A 27 1.90 -10.42 2.35
C SER A 27 1.04 -9.15 2.30
N LEU A 28 1.66 -8.04 1.91
CA LEU A 28 1.01 -6.75 1.64
C LEU A 28 -0.14 -6.91 0.63
N PHE A 29 0.02 -7.81 -0.36
CA PHE A 29 -1.02 -8.11 -1.33
C PHE A 29 -2.28 -8.71 -0.70
N SER A 30 -2.14 -9.61 0.27
CA SER A 30 -3.28 -10.21 0.97
C SER A 30 -4.04 -9.13 1.75
N SER A 31 -3.32 -8.29 2.50
CA SER A 31 -3.95 -7.22 3.28
C SER A 31 -4.58 -6.13 2.40
N ILE A 32 -4.00 -5.81 1.24
CA ILE A 32 -4.63 -4.93 0.23
C ILE A 32 -5.93 -5.56 -0.28
N LYS A 33 -5.93 -6.86 -0.58
CA LYS A 33 -7.11 -7.57 -1.06
C LYS A 33 -8.23 -7.55 -0.02
N GLU A 34 -7.91 -7.88 1.23
CA GLU A 34 -8.86 -7.79 2.35
C GLU A 34 -9.41 -6.38 2.51
N LEU A 35 -8.54 -5.35 2.48
CA LEU A 35 -8.98 -3.96 2.57
C LEU A 35 -9.98 -3.60 1.46
N ARG A 36 -9.71 -4.01 0.21
CA ARG A 36 -10.61 -3.75 -0.93
C ARG A 36 -11.97 -4.43 -0.74
N GLU A 37 -11.98 -5.67 -0.28
CA GLU A 37 -13.21 -6.41 0.02
C GLU A 37 -14.01 -5.75 1.15
N THR A 38 -13.35 -5.33 2.23
CA THR A 38 -13.96 -4.57 3.33
C THR A 38 -14.54 -3.24 2.85
N LEU A 39 -13.80 -2.47 2.07
CA LEU A 39 -14.26 -1.17 1.55
C LEU A 39 -15.49 -1.31 0.65
N LEU A 40 -15.52 -2.33 -0.21
CA LEU A 40 -16.66 -2.61 -1.06
C LEU A 40 -17.88 -3.05 -0.23
N LYS A 41 -17.68 -3.94 0.74
CA LYS A 41 -18.77 -4.51 1.53
C LYS A 41 -19.35 -3.54 2.54
N ASP A 42 -18.50 -2.84 3.28
CA ASP A 42 -18.90 -2.01 4.43
C ASP A 42 -19.22 -0.58 4.01
N TYR A 43 -18.58 -0.07 2.94
CA TYR A 43 -18.70 1.33 2.50
C TYR A 43 -19.22 1.49 1.08
N GLY A 44 -19.37 0.39 0.31
CA GLY A 44 -19.76 0.47 -1.10
C GLY A 44 -18.70 1.08 -2.02
N ILE A 45 -17.45 1.18 -1.56
CA ILE A 45 -16.35 1.79 -2.30
C ILE A 45 -15.64 0.71 -3.12
N ASP A 46 -15.79 0.76 -4.44
CA ASP A 46 -15.00 -0.09 -5.35
C ASP A 46 -13.62 0.54 -5.60
N LEU A 47 -12.67 0.16 -4.76
CA LEU A 47 -11.30 0.63 -4.90
C LEU A 47 -10.63 -0.07 -6.10
N LYS A 48 -10.17 0.72 -7.07
CA LYS A 48 -9.42 0.24 -8.23
C LYS A 48 -8.14 -0.51 -7.81
N LYS A 49 -7.56 -1.27 -8.76
CA LYS A 49 -6.37 -2.10 -8.51
C LYS A 49 -5.21 -1.22 -8.03
N ILE A 50 -4.73 -1.49 -6.82
CA ILE A 50 -3.53 -0.87 -6.27
C ILE A 50 -2.29 -1.53 -6.88
N ARG A 51 -1.34 -0.72 -7.35
CA ARG A 51 -0.04 -1.19 -7.83
C ARG A 51 0.98 -1.08 -6.69
N VAL A 52 1.83 -2.08 -6.54
CA VAL A 52 2.99 -2.04 -5.64
C VAL A 52 4.24 -2.09 -6.50
N LYS A 53 5.21 -1.20 -6.26
CA LYS A 53 6.48 -1.12 -7.00
C LYS A 53 7.63 -0.92 -6.02
N ASP A 54 8.81 -1.43 -6.34
CA ASP A 54 10.03 -1.03 -5.65
C ASP A 54 10.57 0.29 -6.21
N ASN A 55 11.08 1.15 -5.34
CA ASN A 55 11.76 2.38 -5.74
C ASN A 55 13.09 2.50 -4.99
N LEU A 56 14.10 1.82 -5.54
CA LEU A 56 15.44 1.73 -4.95
C LEU A 56 16.30 2.98 -5.13
N ASN A 57 15.88 3.90 -6.00
CA ASN A 57 16.66 5.10 -6.34
C ASN A 57 16.28 6.31 -5.49
N ASP A 58 15.00 6.44 -5.11
CA ASP A 58 14.47 7.62 -4.42
C ASP A 58 14.02 7.35 -2.98
N LEU A 59 13.74 6.09 -2.61
CA LEU A 59 13.34 5.73 -1.25
C LEU A 59 14.48 5.12 -0.45
N SER A 60 14.51 5.45 0.84
CA SER A 60 15.37 4.75 1.80
C SER A 60 14.93 3.28 1.94
N PRO A 61 15.80 2.34 2.37
CA PRO A 61 15.47 0.92 2.43
C PRO A 61 14.19 0.59 3.21
N ASN A 62 13.95 1.27 4.34
CA ASN A 62 12.77 1.10 5.21
C ASN A 62 11.68 2.16 4.97
N GLU A 63 11.68 2.81 3.81
CA GLU A 63 10.73 3.87 3.48
C GLU A 63 9.69 3.39 2.47
N PHE A 64 8.47 3.91 2.59
CA PHE A 64 7.43 3.71 1.59
C PHE A 64 6.77 5.04 1.25
N GLN A 65 6.12 5.08 0.09
CA GLN A 65 5.24 6.15 -0.28
C GLN A 65 3.99 5.63 -0.96
N ILE A 66 2.90 6.38 -0.85
CA ILE A 66 1.64 6.12 -1.52
C ILE A 66 1.39 7.28 -2.47
N LEU A 67 1.16 6.97 -3.73
CA LEU A 67 0.86 7.91 -4.80
C LEU A 67 -0.58 7.70 -5.29
N ASN A 68 -1.21 8.79 -5.71
CA ASN A 68 -2.44 8.76 -6.49
C ASN A 68 -2.22 9.58 -7.76
N ASP A 69 -2.32 8.95 -8.94
CA ASP A 69 -2.06 9.57 -10.24
C ASP A 69 -0.72 10.34 -10.25
N ASP A 70 0.37 9.65 -9.85
CA ASP A 70 1.74 10.16 -9.73
C ASP A 70 1.97 11.28 -8.69
N LYS A 71 0.91 11.72 -7.99
CA LYS A 71 1.04 12.64 -6.86
C LYS A 71 1.31 11.87 -5.58
N VAL A 72 2.45 12.15 -4.93
CA VAL A 72 2.76 11.61 -3.60
C VAL A 72 1.75 12.14 -2.58
N LEU A 73 1.00 11.22 -1.97
CA LEU A 73 0.06 11.50 -0.89
C LEU A 73 0.71 11.34 0.47
N ILE A 74 1.49 10.27 0.64
CA ILE A 74 2.19 9.92 1.88
C ILE A 74 3.59 9.46 1.53
N ARG A 75 4.59 9.87 2.33
CA ARG A 75 5.94 9.30 2.37
C ARG A 75 6.33 9.14 3.83
N LYS A 76 6.67 7.92 4.25
CA LYS A 76 6.99 7.58 5.64
C LYS A 76 8.03 6.47 5.75
N GLN A 77 8.83 6.56 6.81
CA GLN A 77 9.72 5.48 7.23
C GLN A 77 9.02 4.52 8.18
N ILE A 78 9.32 3.24 8.05
CA ILE A 78 8.85 2.18 8.92
C ILE A 78 9.98 1.79 9.87
N ASN A 79 9.81 2.13 11.14
CA ASN A 79 10.77 1.79 12.20
C ASN A 79 10.43 0.43 12.82
N SER A 80 10.38 -0.62 12.01
CA SER A 80 10.12 -1.98 12.49
C SER A 80 10.74 -3.01 11.55
N GLU A 81 11.39 -4.01 12.12
CA GLU A 81 11.85 -5.20 11.40
C GLU A 81 10.77 -6.30 11.33
N ASN A 82 9.65 -6.11 12.05
CA ASN A 82 8.55 -7.05 12.03
C ASN A 82 7.69 -6.81 10.79
N GLN A 83 7.71 -7.77 9.87
CA GLN A 83 6.98 -7.73 8.61
C GLN A 83 5.48 -7.44 8.77
N GLN A 84 4.82 -8.02 9.77
CA GLN A 84 3.40 -7.76 10.02
C GLN A 84 3.16 -6.29 10.39
N LEU A 85 3.98 -5.73 11.28
CA LEU A 85 3.88 -4.31 11.66
C LEU A 85 4.18 -3.38 10.47
N GLN A 86 5.10 -3.77 9.58
CA GLN A 86 5.36 -3.03 8.36
C GLN A 86 4.12 -2.99 7.45
N VAL A 87 3.49 -4.14 7.22
CA VAL A 87 2.25 -4.24 6.43
C VAL A 87 1.13 -3.42 7.08
N ASP A 88 0.89 -3.61 8.37
CA ASP A 88 -0.19 -2.92 9.10
C ASP A 88 -0.06 -1.39 9.00
N GLN A 89 1.17 -0.86 9.07
CA GLN A 89 1.42 0.58 8.92
C GLN A 89 1.04 1.08 7.52
N ILE A 90 1.46 0.39 6.46
CA ILE A 90 1.14 0.77 5.07
C ILE A 90 -0.38 0.72 4.86
N ILE A 91 -1.03 -0.35 5.29
CA ILE A 91 -2.49 -0.55 5.14
C ILE A 91 -3.27 0.51 5.92
N THR A 92 -2.82 0.87 7.11
CA THR A 92 -3.45 1.93 7.91
C THR A 92 -3.38 3.28 7.18
N GLN A 93 -2.23 3.61 6.61
CA GLN A 93 -2.07 4.85 5.83
C GLN A 93 -2.94 4.83 4.56
N LEU A 94 -2.97 3.71 3.85
CA LEU A 94 -3.80 3.53 2.67
C LEU A 94 -5.29 3.69 2.99
N LYS A 95 -5.76 3.06 4.07
CA LYS A 95 -7.14 3.16 4.53
C LYS A 95 -7.53 4.61 4.85
N ALA A 96 -6.63 5.38 5.47
CA ALA A 96 -6.85 6.80 5.76
C ALA A 96 -6.89 7.72 4.52
N ILE A 97 -6.35 7.27 3.38
CA ILE A 97 -6.46 7.99 2.10
C ILE A 97 -7.82 7.71 1.43
N VAL A 98 -8.32 6.49 1.57
CA VAL A 98 -9.47 5.99 0.80
C VAL A 98 -10.81 6.24 1.51
N LEU A 99 -10.82 6.28 2.85
CA LEU A 99 -11.98 6.62 3.67
C LEU A 99 -12.07 8.13 3.92
#